data_AF-A0A353VUI5-F1
#
_entry.id   AF-A0A353VUI5-F1
#
_cell.length_a   1.000
_cell.length_b   1.000
_cell.length_c   1.000
_cell.angle_alpha   90.00
_cell.angle_beta   90.00
_cell.angle_gamma   90.00
#
_symmetry.space_group_name_H-M   'P 1'
#
loop_
_entity.id
_entity.type
_entity.pdbx_description
1 polymer ?
#
loop_
_entity_poly.entity_id
_entity_poly.type
_entity_poly.pdbx_seq_one_letter_code
_entity_poly.pdbx_strand_id
1 'polypeptide(L)'
;VPGFKHIPYNNIEVLKSTVDAEKNIVAVMIEPIQGEGGIIVPDKDYLKKIRSICDENNLLMIVDEVQTGMCRTGKWFAFQHENILPDIITIAKALGNGVPIG
;
A
#
# COMPACT_ATOMS: atom_id res chain seq x y z
N VAL A 1 7.71 10.17 12.31
CA VAL A 1 7.39 11.57 11.92
C VAL A 1 6.10 11.95 12.60
N PRO A 2 5.95 13.16 13.17
CA PRO A 2 4.66 13.60 13.73
C PRO A 2 3.53 13.44 12.71
N GLY A 3 2.36 12.96 13.14
CA GLY A 3 1.22 12.69 12.26
C GLY A 3 1.27 11.35 11.49
N PHE A 4 2.36 10.57 11.61
CA PHE A 4 2.48 9.24 11.01
C PHE A 4 2.74 8.18 12.05
N LYS A 5 1.92 7.12 12.02
CA LYS A 5 2.12 5.91 12.81
C LYS A 5 2.62 4.78 11.91
N HIS A 6 3.72 4.16 12.31
CA HIS A 6 4.29 3.02 11.59
C HIS A 6 3.90 1.76 12.35
N ILE A 7 3.53 0.73 11.60
CA ILE A 7 3.22 -0.60 12.12
C ILE A 7 4.10 -1.63 11.42
N PRO A 8 4.33 -2.82 12.00
CA PRO A 8 5.01 -3.90 11.31
C PRO A 8 4.30 -4.23 10.00
N TYR A 9 5.06 -4.38 8.92
CA TYR A 9 4.53 -4.82 7.63
C TYR A 9 3.93 -6.22 7.73
N ASN A 10 2.94 -6.52 6.89
CA ASN A 10 2.27 -7.81 6.85
C ASN A 10 1.60 -8.23 8.18
N ASN A 11 1.22 -7.25 9.02
CA ASN A 11 0.52 -7.50 10.28
C ASN A 11 -0.84 -6.79 10.31
N ILE A 12 -1.88 -7.52 9.92
CA ILE A 12 -3.23 -6.97 9.80
C ILE A 12 -3.89 -6.69 11.17
N GLU A 13 -3.54 -7.46 12.19
CA GLU A 13 -4.09 -7.31 13.55
C GLU A 13 -3.60 -6.00 14.18
N VAL A 14 -2.33 -5.66 13.98
CA VAL A 14 -1.77 -4.38 14.44
C VAL A 14 -2.38 -3.22 13.67
N LEU A 15 -2.64 -3.35 12.36
CA LEU A 15 -3.35 -2.32 11.60
C LEU A 15 -4.74 -2.07 12.17
N LYS A 16 -5.52 -3.14 12.33
CA LYS A 16 -6.90 -3.06 12.81
C LYS A 16 -6.97 -2.43 14.20
N SER A 17 -6.19 -2.94 15.15
CA SER A 17 -6.15 -2.39 16.52
C SER A 17 -5.69 -0.94 16.56
N THR A 18 -4.79 -0.53 15.65
CA THR A 18 -4.36 0.86 15.53
C THR A 18 -5.48 1.76 15.03
N VAL A 19 -6.19 1.37 13.97
CA VAL A 19 -7.35 2.09 13.43
C VAL A 19 -8.49 2.19 14.43
N ASP A 20 -8.76 1.11 15.17
CA ASP A 20 -9.81 1.08 16.18
C ASP A 20 -9.53 2.05 17.34
N ALA A 21 -8.27 2.11 17.78
CA ALA A 21 -7.83 2.93 18.91
C ALA A 21 -7.69 4.42 18.58
N GLU A 22 -7.31 4.78 17.35
CA GLU A 22 -6.97 6.16 16.97
C GLU A 22 -7.93 6.71 15.91
N LYS A 23 -8.86 7.56 16.35
CA LYS A 23 -9.92 8.13 15.48
C LYS A 23 -9.48 9.25 14.56
N ASN A 24 -8.24 9.73 14.67
CA ASN A 24 -7.69 10.79 13.82
C ASN A 24 -6.87 10.24 12.63
N ILE A 25 -6.82 8.92 12.44
CA ILE A 25 -6.24 8.31 11.24
C ILE A 25 -7.17 8.61 10.05
N VAL A 26 -6.60 9.04 8.93
CA VAL A 26 -7.34 9.41 7.72
C VAL A 26 -6.97 8.55 6.50
N ALA A 27 -5.85 7.84 6.56
CA ALA A 27 -5.33 7.06 5.46
C ALA A 27 -4.40 5.93 5.92
N VAL A 28 -4.28 4.90 5.08
CA VAL A 28 -3.26 3.86 5.15
C VAL A 28 -2.40 3.95 3.90
N MET A 29 -1.08 4.08 4.06
CA MET A 29 -0.12 4.10 2.96
C MET A 29 0.73 2.83 2.99
N ILE A 30 0.87 2.15 1.85
CA ILE A 30 1.49 0.83 1.80
C ILE A 30 2.16 0.55 0.44
N GLU A 31 3.32 -0.11 0.44
CA GLU A 31 3.89 -0.74 -0.75
C GLU A 31 3.26 -2.15 -0.93
N PRO A 32 2.81 -2.54 -2.15
CA PRO A 32 2.31 -3.89 -2.41
C PRO A 32 3.30 -5.00 -2.07
N ILE A 33 4.59 -4.74 -2.30
CA ILE A 33 5.74 -5.56 -1.96
C ILE A 33 6.80 -4.56 -1.51
N GLN A 34 7.35 -4.71 -0.29
CA GLN A 34 8.40 -3.80 0.17
C GLN A 34 9.71 -4.13 -0.55
N GLY A 35 10.17 -3.23 -1.42
CA GLY A 35 11.35 -3.54 -2.23
C GLY A 35 12.65 -3.29 -1.48
N GLU A 36 12.90 -2.06 -1.03
CA GLU A 36 14.13 -1.71 -0.30
C GLU A 36 14.23 -2.40 1.08
N GLY A 37 13.11 -2.92 1.60
CA GLY A 37 13.07 -3.79 2.78
C GLY A 37 13.63 -5.21 2.56
N GLY A 38 14.03 -5.55 1.33
CA GLY A 38 14.56 -6.87 0.97
C GLY A 38 13.60 -7.74 0.15
N ILE A 39 12.78 -7.14 -0.71
CA ILE A 39 11.78 -7.82 -1.54
C ILE A 39 10.83 -8.68 -0.68
N ILE A 40 10.12 -8.02 0.24
CA ILE A 40 9.19 -8.69 1.15
C ILE A 40 7.82 -8.77 0.48
N VAL A 41 7.48 -9.95 -0.02
CA VAL A 41 6.14 -10.27 -0.53
C VAL A 41 5.22 -10.51 0.68
N PRO A 42 4.06 -9.84 0.77
CA PRO A 42 3.15 -10.02 1.90
C PRO A 42 2.41 -11.36 1.83
N ASP A 43 1.72 -11.68 2.92
CA ASP A 43 0.81 -12.82 2.95
C ASP A 43 -0.34 -12.62 1.96
N LYS A 44 -0.90 -13.74 1.52
CA LYS A 44 -2.09 -13.74 0.67
C LYS A 44 -3.23 -12.93 1.31
N ASP A 45 -3.95 -12.18 0.48
CA ASP A 45 -5.07 -11.33 0.87
C ASP A 45 -4.68 -10.15 1.78
N TYR A 46 -3.40 -9.87 2.04
CA TYR A 46 -3.00 -8.77 2.93
C TYR A 46 -3.52 -7.42 2.43
N LEU A 47 -3.27 -7.07 1.16
CA LEU A 47 -3.77 -5.83 0.56
C LEU A 47 -5.30 -5.79 0.51
N LYS A 48 -5.93 -6.93 0.26
CA LYS A 48 -7.39 -7.05 0.26
C LYS A 48 -7.99 -6.78 1.64
N LYS A 49 -7.37 -7.28 2.71
CA LYS A 49 -7.79 -6.99 4.08
C LYS A 49 -7.57 -5.52 4.44
N ILE A 50 -6.46 -4.90 4.01
CA ILE A 50 -6.25 -3.46 4.18
C ILE A 50 -7.38 -2.67 3.51
N ARG A 51 -7.71 -3.00 2.25
CA ARG A 51 -8.81 -2.35 1.53
C ARG A 51 -10.12 -2.43 2.31
N SER A 52 -10.48 -3.60 2.82
CA SER A 52 -11.69 -3.77 3.64
C SER A 52 -11.65 -2.93 4.91
N ILE A 53 -10.52 -2.87 5.62
CA ILE A 53 -10.38 -2.02 6.81
C ILE A 53 -10.56 -0.54 6.45
N CYS A 54 -9.97 -0.10 5.34
CA CYS A 54 -10.12 1.27 4.87
C CYS A 54 -11.59 1.60 4.54
N ASP A 55 -12.30 0.70 3.87
CA ASP A 55 -13.72 0.88 3.52
C ASP A 55 -14.61 0.95 4.77
N GLU A 56 -14.42 0.01 5.71
CA GLU A 56 -15.18 -0.06 6.96
C GLU A 56 -15.00 1.18 7.85
N ASN A 57 -13.84 1.83 7.76
CA ASN A 57 -13.46 2.96 8.63
C ASN A 57 -13.44 4.31 7.89
N ASN A 58 -13.89 4.37 6.63
CA ASN A 58 -13.84 5.57 5.80
C ASN A 58 -12.44 6.21 5.74
N LEU A 59 -11.42 5.37 5.55
CA LEU A 59 -10.02 5.77 5.37
C LEU A 59 -9.63 5.67 3.90
N LEU A 60 -8.72 6.56 3.48
CA LEU A 60 -8.09 6.43 2.17
C LEU A 60 -7.06 5.29 2.18
N MET A 61 -7.03 4.49 1.11
CA MET A 61 -5.95 3.56 0.82
C MET A 61 -5.02 4.16 -0.24
N ILE A 62 -3.78 4.42 0.15
CA ILE A 62 -2.71 4.91 -0.72
C ILE A 62 -1.75 3.75 -0.98
N VAL A 63 -1.59 3.37 -2.24
CA VAL A 63 -0.69 2.29 -2.62
C VAL A 63 0.52 2.86 -3.34
N ASP A 64 1.70 2.66 -2.77
CA ASP A 64 2.95 3.08 -3.37
C ASP A 64 3.42 2.07 -4.42
N GLU A 65 3.16 2.39 -5.68
CA GLU A 65 3.53 1.59 -6.86
C GLU A 65 4.78 2.15 -7.55
N VAL A 66 5.53 3.05 -6.91
CA VAL A 66 6.73 3.64 -7.52
C VAL A 66 7.70 2.56 -7.98
N GLN A 67 7.88 1.47 -7.21
CA GLN A 67 8.74 0.35 -7.58
C GLN A 67 8.01 -0.83 -8.20
N THR A 68 6.84 -1.19 -7.66
CA THR A 68 6.10 -2.40 -8.04
C THR A 68 5.21 -2.23 -9.26
N GLY A 69 4.93 -0.98 -9.64
CA GLY A 69 4.14 -0.62 -10.81
C GLY A 69 4.89 -0.80 -12.12
N MET A 70 4.29 -0.31 -13.21
CA MET A 70 4.83 -0.37 -14.56
C MET A 70 5.26 -1.79 -14.97
N CYS A 71 4.38 -2.77 -14.76
CA CYS A 71 4.60 -4.17 -15.15
C CYS A 71 5.67 -4.94 -14.36
N ARG A 72 6.32 -4.34 -13.35
CA ARG A 72 7.44 -4.96 -12.62
C ARG A 72 7.10 -6.33 -12.04
N THR A 73 5.87 -6.50 -11.56
CA THR A 73 5.41 -7.72 -10.88
C THR A 73 4.57 -8.63 -11.79
N GLY A 74 4.52 -8.39 -13.10
CA GLY A 74 3.72 -9.18 -14.05
C GLY A 74 2.28 -8.69 -14.27
N LYS A 75 1.90 -7.57 -13.65
CA LYS A 75 0.66 -6.80 -13.90
C LYS A 75 1.03 -5.33 -14.01
N TRP A 76 0.19 -4.50 -14.67
CA TRP A 76 0.46 -3.06 -14.80
C TRP A 76 0.76 -2.42 -13.44
N PHE A 77 -0.02 -2.78 -12.42
CA PHE A 77 0.19 -2.39 -11.03
C PHE A 77 0.05 -3.63 -10.13
N ALA A 78 0.86 -3.73 -9.08
CA ALA A 78 0.88 -4.90 -8.21
C ALA A 78 -0.41 -5.08 -7.40
N PHE A 79 -1.13 -4.01 -7.04
CA PHE A 79 -2.44 -4.14 -6.37
C PHE A 79 -3.45 -4.98 -7.16
N GLN A 80 -3.29 -5.06 -8.50
CA GLN A 80 -4.19 -5.82 -9.38
C GLN A 80 -4.11 -7.33 -9.15
N HIS A 81 -3.04 -7.85 -8.54
CA HIS A 81 -2.94 -9.27 -8.17
C HIS A 81 -4.01 -9.69 -7.15
N GLU A 82 -4.47 -8.75 -6.32
CA GLU A 82 -5.46 -8.97 -5.27
C GLU A 82 -6.87 -8.49 -5.67
N ASN A 83 -7.06 -8.04 -6.93
CA ASN A 83 -8.32 -7.52 -7.47
C ASN A 83 -8.97 -6.42 -6.60
N ILE A 84 -8.15 -5.53 -6.05
CA ILE A 84 -8.61 -4.36 -5.29
C ILE A 84 -8.50 -3.07 -6.12
N LEU A 85 -9.17 -2.02 -5.67
CA LEU A 85 -9.01 -0.66 -6.20
C LEU A 85 -8.60 0.29 -5.05
N PRO A 86 -7.37 0.81 -5.03
CA PRO A 86 -6.96 1.82 -4.07
C PRO A 86 -7.57 3.19 -4.41
N ASP A 87 -7.61 4.10 -3.42
CA ASP A 87 -8.10 5.46 -3.62
C ASP A 87 -7.05 6.34 -4.31
N ILE A 88 -5.77 6.11 -3.99
CA ILE A 88 -4.62 6.84 -4.53
C ILE A 88 -3.51 5.83 -4.84
N ILE A 89 -2.82 6.02 -5.96
CA ILE A 89 -1.55 5.35 -6.26
C ILE A 89 -0.46 6.38 -6.51
N THR A 90 0.77 6.06 -6.12
CA THR A 90 1.96 6.82 -6.52
C THR A 90 2.73 6.04 -7.58
N ILE A 91 3.21 6.72 -8.62
CA ILE A 91 3.92 6.13 -9.74
C ILE A 91 5.13 6.99 -10.09
N ALA A 92 6.28 6.37 -10.39
CA ALA A 92 7.49 7.05 -10.84
C ALA A 92 8.43 6.01 -11.48
N LYS A 93 9.76 6.14 -11.30
CA LYS A 93 10.79 5.19 -11.76
C LYS A 93 10.61 4.78 -13.23
N ALA A 94 10.11 3.58 -13.48
CA ALA A 94 9.93 3.03 -14.82
C ALA A 94 8.95 3.83 -15.68
N LEU A 95 8.09 4.65 -15.05
CA LEU A 95 7.20 5.60 -15.74
C LEU A 95 7.97 6.51 -16.71
N GLY A 96 9.14 6.99 -16.30
CA GLY A 96 9.93 7.93 -17.08
C GLY A 96 10.89 7.31 -18.09
N ASN A 97 11.03 5.99 -18.08
CA ASN A 97 11.96 5.26 -18.95
C ASN A 97 13.36 5.92 -19.07
N GLY A 98 13.93 6.33 -17.93
CA GLY A 98 15.23 7.03 -17.86
C GLY A 98 15.16 8.55 -17.72
N VAL A 99 13.96 9.15 -17.79
CA VAL A 99 13.71 10.58 -17.55
C VAL A 99 13.02 10.78 -16.18
N PRO A 100 13.28 11.87 -15.43
CA PRO A 100 12.60 12.15 -14.17
C PRO A 100 11.10 12.48 -14.37
N ILE A 101 10.22 11.73 -13.71
CA ILE A 101 8.77 11.96 -13.63
C ILE A 101 8.16 11.20 -12.43
N GLY A 102 7.13 11.76 -11.80
CA GLY A 102 6.33 11.15 -10.73
C GLY A 102 5.06 11.94 -10.44
#